data_AF-A0A081RQK9-F1
#
_entry.id   AF-A0A081RQK9-F1
#
_cell.length_a   1.000
_cell.length_b   1.000
_cell.length_c   1.000
_cell.angle_alpha   90.00
_cell.angle_beta   90.00
_cell.angle_gamma   90.00
#
_symmetry.space_group_name_H-M   'P 1'
#
loop_
_entity.id
_entity.type
_entity.pdbx_description
1 polymer ?
#
loop_
_entity_poly.entity_id
_entity_poly.type
_entity_poly.pdbx_seq_one_letter_code
_entity_poly.pdbx_strand_id
1 'polypeptide(L)'
;MSETTFTFRVDDALKNDFAAAAKSLDRKGAQLLRDFMRDFVRQQQEASAYDAWYRRQIEIGQASANAGNLVSADQVEAKFLARREATLRRFEAK
;
A
#
# COMPACT_ATOMS: atom_id res chain seq x y z
N MET A 1 -15.90 13.67 -19.01
CA MET A 1 -15.98 13.47 -17.55
C MET A 1 -17.28 14.12 -17.08
N SER A 2 -18.16 13.36 -16.43
CA SER A 2 -19.36 13.92 -15.81
C SER A 2 -18.97 14.56 -14.48
N GLU A 3 -19.17 15.87 -14.35
CA GLU A 3 -19.04 16.54 -13.05
C GLU A 3 -20.30 16.30 -12.23
N THR A 4 -20.15 16.10 -10.92
CA THR A 4 -21.26 15.90 -9.98
C THR A 4 -20.99 16.71 -8.72
N THR A 5 -22.03 17.37 -8.21
CA THR A 5 -21.92 18.22 -7.02
C THR A 5 -22.17 17.40 -5.76
N PHE A 6 -21.28 17.54 -4.77
CA PHE A 6 -21.42 16.95 -3.45
C PHE A 6 -21.68 18.05 -2.42
N THR A 7 -22.84 18.01 -1.76
CA THR A 7 -23.25 18.99 -0.75
C THR A 7 -23.40 18.30 0.60
N PHE A 8 -22.72 18.82 1.62
CA PHE A 8 -22.80 18.32 2.99
C PHE A 8 -22.77 19.48 3.98
N ARG A 9 -23.29 19.25 5.19
CA ARG A 9 -23.26 20.23 6.27
C ARG A 9 -22.01 20.03 7.10
N VAL A 10 -21.38 21.13 7.50
CA VAL A 10 -20.26 21.18 8.44
C VAL A 10 -20.55 22.21 9.50
N ASP A 11 -19.91 22.08 10.64
CA ASP A 11 -19.88 23.13 11.64
C ASP A 11 -19.23 24.41 11.07
N ASP A 12 -19.75 25.57 11.48
CA ASP A 12 -19.33 26.86 10.92
C ASP A 12 -17.90 27.23 11.36
N ALA A 13 -17.48 26.83 12.57
CA ALA A 13 -16.10 27.01 13.01
C ALA A 13 -15.16 26.13 12.18
N LEU A 14 -15.52 24.86 11.96
CA LEU A 14 -14.73 23.94 11.12
C LEU A 14 -14.56 24.46 9.69
N LYS A 15 -15.61 25.04 9.10
CA LYS A 15 -15.54 25.66 7.77
C LYS A 15 -14.53 26.80 7.73
N ASN A 16 -14.54 27.67 8.75
CA ASN A 16 -13.64 28.82 8.83
C ASN A 16 -12.19 28.39 9.02
N ASP A 17 -11.93 27.44 9.92
CA ASP A 17 -10.59 26.91 10.18
C ASP A 17 -10.02 26.22 8.95
N PHE A 18 -10.82 25.39 8.28
CA PHE A 18 -10.42 24.73 7.04
C PHE A 18 -10.10 25.73 5.93
N ALA A 19 -10.92 26.77 5.77
CA ALA A 19 -10.67 27.82 4.78
C ALA A 19 -9.38 28.60 5.08
N ALA A 20 -9.13 28.94 6.34
CA ALA A 20 -7.91 29.62 6.77
C ALA A 20 -6.67 28.76 6.52
N ALA A 21 -6.71 27.48 6.90
CA ALA A 21 -5.63 26.53 6.67
C ALA A 21 -5.37 26.33 5.17
N ALA A 22 -6.42 26.15 4.36
CA ALA A 22 -6.29 26.02 2.92
C ALA A 22 -5.62 27.26 2.29
N LYS A 23 -6.01 28.46 2.74
CA LYS A 23 -5.41 29.72 2.29
C LYS A 23 -3.93 29.84 2.67
N SER A 24 -3.53 29.39 3.88
CA SER A 24 -2.11 29.39 4.28
C SER A 24 -1.23 28.50 3.41
N LEU A 25 -1.81 27.50 2.77
CA LEU A 25 -1.14 26.60 1.82
C LEU A 25 -1.27 27.08 0.36
N ASP A 26 -1.90 28.23 0.12
CA ASP A 26 -2.28 28.74 -1.20
C ASP A 26 -3.13 27.75 -2.03
N ARG A 27 -4.03 27.02 -1.35
CA ARG A 27 -4.90 26.02 -1.97
C ARG A 27 -6.37 26.36 -1.77
N LYS A 28 -7.20 25.98 -2.75
CA LYS A 28 -8.67 26.04 -2.62
C LYS A 28 -9.16 24.86 -1.79
N GLY A 29 -10.07 25.11 -0.84
CA GLY A 29 -10.66 24.04 -0.01
C GLY A 29 -11.30 22.90 -0.81
N ALA A 30 -11.98 23.21 -1.92
CA ALA A 30 -12.55 22.20 -2.80
C ALA A 30 -11.50 21.31 -3.48
N GLN A 31 -10.28 21.83 -3.73
CA GLN A 31 -9.19 21.02 -4.26
C GLN A 31 -8.67 20.04 -3.20
N LEU A 32 -8.50 20.51 -1.96
CA LEU A 32 -8.10 19.67 -0.83
C LEU A 32 -9.09 18.54 -0.58
N LEU A 33 -10.40 18.84 -0.61
CA LEU A 33 -11.43 17.81 -0.46
C LEU A 33 -11.37 16.78 -1.57
N ARG A 34 -11.19 17.19 -2.83
CA ARG A 34 -11.05 16.23 -3.95
C ARG A 34 -9.81 15.35 -3.80
N ASP A 35 -8.69 15.92 -3.39
CA ASP A 35 -7.46 15.15 -3.20
C ASP A 35 -7.61 14.16 -2.05
N PHE A 36 -8.17 14.60 -0.92
CA PHE A 36 -8.49 13.72 0.20
C PHE A 36 -9.41 12.57 -0.21
N MET A 37 -10.48 12.86 -0.98
CA MET A 37 -11.39 11.82 -1.47
C MET A 37 -10.67 10.80 -2.37
N ARG A 38 -9.79 11.25 -3.27
CA ARG A 38 -9.00 10.33 -4.12
C ARG A 38 -8.04 9.49 -3.30
N ASP A 39 -7.36 10.10 -2.34
CA ASP A 39 -6.40 9.40 -1.48
C ASP A 39 -7.10 8.37 -0.58
N PHE A 40 -8.26 8.72 -0.02
CA PHE A 40 -9.07 7.81 0.78
C PHE A 40 -9.55 6.59 -0.03
N VAL A 41 -10.08 6.82 -1.24
CA VAL A 41 -10.50 5.72 -2.14
C VAL A 41 -9.32 4.85 -2.52
N ARG A 42 -8.17 5.45 -2.87
CA ARG A 42 -6.95 4.71 -3.21
C ARG A 42 -6.51 3.84 -2.03
N GLN A 43 -6.41 4.39 -0.83
CA GLN A 43 -6.02 3.66 0.38
C GLN A 43 -6.97 2.49 0.65
N GLN A 44 -8.28 2.70 0.52
CA GLN A 44 -9.26 1.64 0.75
C GLN A 44 -9.18 0.53 -0.31
N GLN A 45 -8.92 0.90 -1.57
CA GLN A 45 -8.70 -0.06 -2.65
C GLN A 45 -7.40 -0.84 -2.47
N GLU A 46 -6.31 -0.17 -2.10
CA GLU A 46 -5.02 -0.80 -1.84
C GLU A 46 -5.10 -1.77 -0.66
N ALA A 47 -5.77 -1.39 0.43
CA ALA A 47 -5.98 -2.28 1.57
C ALA A 47 -6.80 -3.53 1.17
N SER A 48 -7.89 -3.33 0.43
CA SER A 48 -8.73 -4.43 -0.05
C SER A 48 -7.99 -5.34 -1.05
N ALA A 49 -7.23 -4.74 -1.97
CA ALA A 49 -6.42 -5.46 -2.94
C ALA A 49 -5.27 -6.22 -2.27
N TYR A 50 -4.63 -5.63 -1.27
CA TYR A 50 -3.60 -6.28 -0.47
C TYR A 50 -4.15 -7.50 0.26
N ASP A 51 -5.30 -7.36 0.92
CA ASP A 51 -5.94 -8.47 1.64
C ASP A 51 -6.32 -9.61 0.69
N ALA A 52 -6.91 -9.28 -0.46
CA ALA A 52 -7.26 -10.27 -1.49
C ALA A 52 -6.01 -10.98 -2.04
N TRP A 53 -4.96 -10.22 -2.34
CA TRP A 53 -3.68 -10.77 -2.79
C TRP A 53 -3.05 -11.67 -1.71
N TYR A 54 -3.06 -11.22 -0.45
CA TYR A 54 -2.46 -11.94 0.67
C TYR A 54 -3.16 -13.28 0.93
N ARG A 55 -4.51 -13.28 0.94
CA ARG A 55 -5.29 -14.53 1.03
C ARG A 55 -4.95 -15.49 -0.11
N ARG A 56 -4.80 -14.96 -1.33
CA ARG A 56 -4.41 -15.79 -2.48
C ARG A 56 -3.00 -16.38 -2.32
N GLN A 57 -2.04 -15.63 -1.79
CA GLN A 57 -0.70 -16.16 -1.51
C GLN A 57 -0.72 -17.27 -0.45
N ILE A 58 -1.55 -17.13 0.58
CA ILE A 58 -1.74 -18.17 1.60
C ILE A 58 -2.30 -19.44 0.97
N GLU A 59 -3.36 -19.34 0.16
CA GLU A 59 -3.94 -20.49 -0.53
C GLU A 59 -2.93 -21.21 -1.43
N ILE A 60 -2.12 -20.45 -2.18
CA ILE A 60 -1.06 -21.01 -3.03
C ILE A 60 -0.02 -21.75 -2.17
N GLY A 61 0.43 -21.14 -1.07
CA GLY A 61 1.39 -21.74 -0.15
C GLY A 61 0.86 -23.03 0.48
N GLN A 62 -0.38 -23.01 0.97
CA GLN A 62 -1.04 -24.18 1.53
C GLN A 62 -1.22 -25.29 0.50
N ALA A 63 -1.67 -24.97 -0.72
CA ALA A 63 -1.81 -25.94 -1.79
C ALA A 63 -0.46 -26.58 -2.16
N SER A 64 0.61 -25.77 -2.25
CA SER A 64 1.97 -26.25 -2.52
C SER A 64 2.48 -27.17 -1.40
N ALA A 65 2.27 -26.79 -0.15
CA ALA A 65 2.63 -27.61 1.01
C ALA A 65 1.86 -28.94 1.03
N ASN A 66 0.55 -28.90 0.81
CA ASN A 66 -0.30 -30.10 0.76
C ASN A 66 0.05 -31.02 -0.42
N ALA A 67 0.56 -30.46 -1.52
CA ALA A 67 1.10 -31.23 -2.65
C ALA A 67 2.49 -31.83 -2.37
N GLY A 68 3.06 -31.60 -1.18
CA GLY A 68 4.37 -32.13 -0.78
C GLY A 68 5.57 -31.32 -1.29
N ASN A 69 5.35 -30.14 -1.87
CA ASN A 69 6.43 -29.25 -2.36
C ASN A 69 7.07 -28.45 -1.21
N LEU A 70 7.42 -29.14 -0.13
CA LEU A 70 8.09 -28.59 1.04
C LEU A 70 9.60 -28.79 0.91
N VAL A 71 10.36 -27.84 1.47
CA VAL A 71 11.82 -27.88 1.54
C VAL A 71 12.21 -27.84 3.01
N SER A 72 13.19 -28.64 3.43
CA SER A 72 13.61 -28.64 4.83
C SER A 72 14.29 -27.31 5.19
N ALA A 73 14.23 -26.95 6.47
CA ALA A 73 14.88 -25.73 6.96
C ALA A 73 16.38 -25.70 6.63
N ASP A 74 17.06 -26.83 6.79
CA ASP A 74 18.50 -26.95 6.50
C ASP A 74 18.82 -26.68 5.01
N GLN A 75 17.98 -27.18 4.11
CA GLN A 75 18.14 -26.94 2.67
C GLN A 75 17.88 -25.47 2.30
N VAL A 76 16.91 -24.83 2.96
CA VAL A 76 16.66 -23.39 2.80
C VAL A 76 17.88 -22.60 3.28
N GLU A 77 18.41 -22.88 4.46
CA GLU A 77 19.55 -22.14 5.01
C GLU A 77 20.79 -22.30 4.14
N ALA A 78 21.12 -23.51 3.71
CA ALA A 78 22.24 -23.77 2.80
C ALA A 78 22.11 -22.96 1.49
N LYS A 79 20.90 -22.90 0.91
CA LYS A 79 20.65 -22.14 -0.32
C LYS A 79 20.82 -20.64 -0.11
N PHE A 80 20.34 -20.10 1.01
CA PHE A 80 20.46 -18.66 1.28
C PHE A 80 21.87 -18.25 1.72
N LEU A 81 22.62 -19.12 2.42
CA LEU A 81 24.06 -18.94 2.66
C LEU A 81 24.82 -18.80 1.34
N ALA A 82 24.65 -19.76 0.42
CA ALA A 82 25.32 -19.72 -0.88
C ALA A 82 24.96 -18.47 -1.69
N ARG A 83 23.71 -17.99 -1.62
CA ARG A 83 23.29 -16.74 -2.27
C ARG A 83 23.99 -15.53 -1.66
N ARG A 84 24.09 -15.44 -0.33
CA ARG A 84 24.75 -14.33 0.35
C ARG A 84 26.25 -14.30 0.03
N GLU A 85 26.92 -15.45 0.05
CA GLU A 85 28.33 -15.54 -0.35
C GLU A 85 28.55 -15.10 -1.81
N ALA A 86 27.69 -15.54 -2.73
CA ALA A 86 27.78 -15.14 -4.13
C ALA A 86 27.61 -13.63 -4.30
N THR A 87 26.68 -13.02 -3.55
CA THR A 87 26.49 -11.57 -3.54
C THR A 87 27.72 -10.84 -2.99
N LEU A 88 28.31 -11.32 -1.90
CA LEU A 88 29.53 -10.72 -1.33
C LEU A 88 30.71 -10.79 -2.31
N ARG A 89 30.94 -11.95 -2.94
CA ARG A 89 31.98 -12.10 -3.98
C ARG A 89 31.81 -11.13 -5.14
N ARG A 90 30.57 -10.80 -5.53
CA ARG A 90 30.30 -9.79 -6.58
C ARG A 90 30.66 -8.38 -6.15
N PHE A 91 30.50 -8.05 -4.88
CA PHE A 91 30.89 -6.75 -4.34
C PHE A 91 32.40 -6.63 -4.16
N GLU A 92 33.08 -7.72 -3.79
CA GLU A 92 34.55 -7.75 -3.63
C GLU A 92 35.30 -7.79 -4.96
N ALA A 93 34.68 -8.30 -6.02
CA ALA A 93 35.25 -8.34 -7.37
C ALA A 93 35.10 -7.01 -8.15
N LYS A 94 34.64 -5.93 -7.50
CA LYS A 94 34.40 -4.61 -8.08
C LYS A 94 35.31 -3.58 -7.42
#